data_AF-A0A961G6U1-F1
#
_entry.id   AF-A0A961G6U1-F1
#
_cell.length_a   1.000
_cell.length_b   1.000
_cell.length_c   1.000
_cell.angle_alpha   90.00
_cell.angle_beta   90.00
_cell.angle_gamma   90.00
#
_symmetry.space_group_name_H-M   'P 1'
#
loop_
_entity.id
_entity.type
_entity.pdbx_description
1 polymer ?
#
loop_
_entity_poly.entity_id
_entity_poly.type
_entity_poly.pdbx_seq_one_letter_code
_entity_poly.pdbx_strand_id
1 'polypeptide(L)'
;MIKRTMILVAALAVLLAACGGGSGDGASAADCEVGAVDGDLNLYNWSEYMDPDLITAFETEYGVDVVESFYESNEAMLSQIQSGVSYDLIVPSDYMVNIMIQEGLLVEFNKDAIPNFANMDPDFTSQPYDDGAKYSAAYQYGTTGLGVNKALVGEDFPHSWALLFDPEL
;
A
#
# COMPACT_ATOMS: atom_id res chain seq x y z
N MET A 1 27.27 34.47 71.19
CA MET A 1 26.09 33.67 71.60
C MET A 1 24.90 34.36 70.96
N ILE A 2 24.18 33.91 69.93
CA ILE A 2 23.65 32.61 69.45
C ILE A 2 23.42 32.83 67.92
N LYS A 3 24.19 32.23 66.99
CA LYS A 3 23.94 31.02 66.17
C LYS A 3 22.57 30.93 65.45
N ARG A 4 22.63 30.52 64.14
CA ARG A 4 21.61 29.87 63.25
C ARG A 4 20.82 30.85 62.32
N THR A 5 20.67 30.70 61.00
CA THR A 5 20.92 29.63 60.01
C THR A 5 20.90 30.24 58.59
N MET A 6 21.66 29.66 57.66
CA MET A 6 21.53 29.76 56.19
C MET A 6 20.08 29.59 55.70
N ILE A 7 19.72 30.19 54.56
CA ILE A 7 19.13 29.50 53.41
C ILE A 7 19.40 30.34 52.15
N LEU A 8 20.14 29.71 51.24
CA LEU A 8 20.35 30.06 49.85
C LEU A 8 19.05 29.75 49.07
N VAL A 9 18.57 30.66 48.22
CA VAL A 9 17.63 30.30 47.15
C VAL A 9 18.23 30.80 45.85
N ALA A 10 19.03 29.95 45.20
CA ALA A 10 19.44 30.12 43.83
C ALA A 10 18.27 29.69 42.93
N ALA A 11 17.73 30.62 42.16
CA ALA A 11 16.73 30.33 41.14
C ALA A 11 17.43 29.63 39.95
N LEU A 12 17.33 28.31 39.90
CA LEU A 12 17.74 27.50 38.76
C LEU A 12 16.54 27.33 37.82
N ALA A 13 16.52 28.09 36.73
CA ALA A 13 15.55 27.92 35.66
C ALA A 13 15.89 26.64 34.89
N VAL A 14 15.20 25.55 35.20
CA VAL A 14 15.25 24.32 34.41
C VAL A 14 14.18 24.44 33.32
N LEU A 15 14.60 24.76 32.10
CA LEU A 15 13.78 24.62 30.90
C LEU A 15 13.71 23.12 30.56
N LEU A 16 12.76 22.41 31.17
CA LEU A 16 12.30 21.13 30.63
C LEU A 16 11.37 21.44 29.46
N ALA A 17 11.88 21.26 28.24
CA ALA A 17 11.07 21.12 27.05
C ALA A 17 10.31 19.78 27.16
N ALA A 18 9.17 19.82 27.85
CA ALA A 18 8.17 18.78 27.84
C ALA A 18 7.30 18.95 26.59
N CYS A 19 7.74 18.42 25.45
CA CYS A 19 6.84 18.18 24.32
C CYS A 19 6.12 16.86 24.57
N GLY A 20 5.11 16.91 25.43
CA GLY A 20 4.02 15.94 25.45
C GLY A 20 2.78 16.62 24.88
N GLY A 21 2.28 16.13 23.75
CA GLY A 21 1.07 16.65 23.13
C GLY A 21 0.83 16.00 21.79
N GLY A 22 0.18 14.84 21.80
CA GLY A 22 -0.24 14.15 20.59
C GLY A 22 -1.25 14.97 19.79
N SER A 23 -1.15 14.86 18.48
CA SER A 23 -2.24 15.04 17.53
C SER A 23 -1.88 14.10 16.38
N GLY A 24 -2.85 13.30 15.95
CA GLY A 24 -2.66 12.32 14.89
C GLY A 24 -2.28 13.03 13.60
N ASP A 25 -1.00 13.05 13.31
CA ASP A 25 -0.52 13.28 11.96
C ASP A 25 -0.71 11.94 11.24
N GLY A 26 -1.77 11.88 10.42
CA GLY A 26 -1.80 10.89 9.34
C GLY A 26 -0.47 10.98 8.61
N ALA A 27 0.13 9.83 8.29
CA ALA A 27 1.43 9.74 7.64
C ALA A 27 1.44 10.64 6.40
N SER A 28 1.91 11.87 6.56
CA SER A 28 2.27 12.75 5.46
C SER A 28 3.44 12.04 4.79
N ALA A 29 3.36 11.82 3.48
CA ALA A 29 4.54 11.55 2.67
C ALA A 29 5.55 12.67 2.99
N ALA A 30 6.49 12.38 3.87
CA ALA A 30 7.40 13.36 4.44
C ALA A 30 8.30 13.88 3.32
N ASP A 31 8.30 15.19 3.08
CA ASP A 31 9.31 16.04 2.42
C ASP A 31 10.35 15.37 1.48
N CYS A 32 9.95 14.40 0.65
CA CYS A 32 10.82 13.78 -0.33
C CYS A 32 10.87 14.65 -1.58
N GLU A 33 12.08 15.03 -1.99
CA GLU A 33 12.28 15.70 -3.28
C GLU A 33 11.89 14.75 -4.41
N VAL A 34 11.02 15.20 -5.33
CA VAL A 34 10.59 14.40 -6.47
C VAL A 34 11.80 13.95 -7.29
N GLY A 35 11.94 12.64 -7.47
CA GLY A 35 13.05 12.03 -8.21
C GLY A 35 14.28 11.69 -7.36
N ALA A 36 14.26 11.97 -6.05
CA ALA A 36 15.26 11.46 -5.13
C ALA A 36 14.99 9.98 -4.78
N VAL A 37 16.07 9.22 -4.61
CA VAL A 37 16.04 7.85 -4.09
C VAL A 37 16.28 7.92 -2.58
N ASP A 38 15.33 7.41 -1.78
CA ASP A 38 15.38 7.45 -0.30
C ASP A 38 15.70 6.07 0.34
N GLY A 39 16.05 5.07 -0.48
CA GLY A 39 16.47 3.75 -0.01
C GLY A 39 15.83 2.59 -0.76
N ASP A 40 15.90 1.42 -0.12
CA ASP A 40 15.35 0.16 -0.63
C ASP A 40 13.82 0.15 -0.58
N LEU A 41 13.19 -0.70 -1.40
CA LEU A 41 11.75 -0.78 -1.55
C LEU A 41 11.20 -2.10 -0.97
N ASN A 42 10.29 -2.03 0.00
CA ASN A 42 9.53 -3.18 0.46
C ASN A 42 8.19 -3.27 -0.28
N LEU A 43 8.10 -4.23 -1.20
CA LEU A 43 6.92 -4.48 -2.03
C LEU A 43 6.13 -5.68 -1.49
N TYR A 44 4.82 -5.54 -1.33
CA TYR A 44 3.92 -6.65 -1.03
C TYR A 44 2.92 -6.85 -2.17
N ASN A 45 2.98 -8.01 -2.83
CA ASN A 45 2.28 -8.22 -4.09
C ASN A 45 1.60 -9.59 -4.16
N TRP A 46 0.81 -9.83 -5.20
CA TRP A 46 0.35 -11.16 -5.57
C TRP A 46 1.49 -11.96 -6.21
N SER A 47 1.51 -13.27 -5.98
CA SER A 47 2.41 -14.15 -6.72
C SER A 47 2.10 -14.10 -8.22
N GLU A 48 3.15 -14.16 -9.06
CA GLU A 48 3.07 -14.17 -10.53
C GLU A 48 2.58 -12.86 -11.18
N TYR A 49 2.43 -11.76 -10.43
CA TYR A 49 1.96 -10.47 -10.97
C TYR A 49 3.05 -9.60 -11.57
N MET A 50 4.32 -9.88 -11.29
CA MET A 50 5.46 -9.11 -11.80
C MET A 50 6.52 -10.04 -12.37
N ASP A 51 7.11 -9.64 -13.49
CA ASP A 51 8.26 -10.32 -14.08
C ASP A 51 9.51 -10.02 -13.23
N PRO A 52 10.23 -11.03 -12.70
CA PRO A 52 11.45 -10.81 -11.92
C PRO A 52 12.53 -10.01 -12.66
N ASP A 53 12.54 -10.03 -14.00
CA ASP A 53 13.48 -9.24 -14.80
C ASP A 53 13.17 -7.73 -14.69
N LEU A 54 11.91 -7.34 -14.46
CA LEU A 54 11.54 -5.93 -14.21
C LEU A 54 12.04 -5.45 -12.86
N ILE A 55 11.97 -6.29 -11.82
CA ILE A 55 12.53 -5.98 -10.50
C ILE A 55 14.05 -5.76 -10.64
N THR A 56 14.74 -6.70 -11.29
CA THR A 56 16.19 -6.60 -11.51
C THR A 56 16.57 -5.34 -12.30
N ALA A 57 15.79 -4.99 -13.31
CA ALA A 57 16.00 -3.78 -14.10
C ALA A 57 15.81 -2.51 -13.24
N PHE A 58 14.78 -2.48 -12.38
CA PHE A 58 14.52 -1.37 -11.47
C PHE A 58 15.66 -1.19 -10.45
N GLU A 59 16.08 -2.27 -9.79
CA GLU A 59 17.22 -2.27 -8.86
C GLU A 59 18.49 -1.73 -9.53
N THR A 60 18.77 -2.17 -10.76
CA THR A 60 19.94 -1.72 -11.52
C THR A 60 19.87 -0.25 -11.92
N GLU A 61 18.69 0.22 -12.33
CA GLU A 61 18.49 1.59 -12.80
C GLU A 61 18.62 2.60 -11.66
N TYR A 62 18.05 2.29 -10.50
CA TYR A 62 17.97 3.22 -9.37
C TYR A 62 19.02 2.95 -8.27
N GLY A 63 19.73 1.83 -8.34
CA GLY A 63 20.77 1.47 -7.37
C GLY A 63 20.20 1.17 -5.98
N VAL A 64 19.07 0.47 -5.93
CA VAL A 64 18.33 0.09 -4.72
C VAL A 64 18.11 -1.42 -4.70
N ASP A 65 17.80 -1.98 -3.53
CA ASP A 65 17.28 -3.35 -3.42
C ASP A 65 15.74 -3.32 -3.32
N VAL A 66 15.07 -4.32 -3.92
CA VAL A 66 13.62 -4.51 -3.79
C VAL A 66 13.35 -5.82 -3.04
N VAL A 67 12.75 -5.70 -1.86
CA VAL A 67 12.28 -6.84 -1.08
C VAL A 67 10.82 -7.11 -1.44
N GLU A 68 10.59 -8.02 -2.38
CA GLU A 68 9.24 -8.48 -2.73
C GLU A 68 8.77 -9.61 -1.81
N SER A 69 7.62 -9.40 -1.18
CA SER A 69 6.86 -10.38 -0.41
C SER A 69 5.54 -10.69 -1.11
N PHE A 70 4.99 -11.88 -0.89
CA PHE A 70 3.74 -12.31 -1.54
C PHE A 70 2.60 -12.60 -0.56
N TYR A 71 1.37 -12.30 -0.98
CA TYR A 71 0.14 -12.74 -0.32
C TYR A 71 -0.79 -13.52 -1.25
N GLU A 72 -1.65 -14.33 -0.64
CA GLU A 72 -2.60 -15.20 -1.34
C GLU A 72 -4.04 -14.66 -1.30
N SER A 73 -4.31 -13.64 -0.50
CA SER A 73 -5.60 -12.94 -0.48
C SER A 73 -5.46 -11.50 0.02
N ASN A 74 -6.42 -10.65 -0.35
CA ASN A 74 -6.51 -9.29 0.18
C ASN A 74 -6.67 -9.28 1.71
N GLU A 75 -7.39 -10.25 2.28
CA GLU A 75 -7.62 -10.35 3.72
C GLU A 75 -6.35 -10.71 4.48
N ALA A 76 -5.50 -11.58 3.92
CA ALA A 76 -4.18 -11.87 4.49
C ALA A 76 -3.31 -10.62 4.47
N MET A 77 -3.31 -9.88 3.35
CA MET A 77 -2.60 -8.62 3.22
C MET A 77 -3.06 -7.58 4.25
N LEU A 78 -4.38 -7.36 4.35
CA LEU A 78 -4.97 -6.43 5.32
C LEU A 78 -4.61 -6.80 6.76
N SER A 79 -4.74 -8.08 7.12
CA SER A 79 -4.40 -8.56 8.47
C SER A 79 -2.94 -8.32 8.83
N GLN A 80 -2.03 -8.47 7.86
CA GLN A 80 -0.60 -8.24 8.07
C GLN A 80 -0.32 -6.75 8.32
N ILE A 81 -0.92 -5.86 7.53
CA ILE A 81 -0.79 -4.41 7.70
C ILE A 81 -1.36 -3.96 9.05
N GLN A 82 -2.55 -4.43 9.42
CA GLN A 82 -3.18 -4.12 10.71
C GLN A 82 -2.39 -4.66 11.91
N SER A 83 -1.53 -5.66 11.72
CA SER A 83 -0.63 -6.14 12.79
C SER A 83 0.56 -5.22 13.07
N GLY A 84 0.71 -4.15 12.28
CA GLY A 84 1.77 -3.15 12.41
C GLY A 84 2.95 -3.37 11.47
N VAL A 85 2.88 -4.35 10.57
CA VAL A 85 3.85 -4.49 9.48
C VAL A 85 3.58 -3.40 8.45
N SER A 86 4.62 -2.69 8.04
CA SER A 86 4.54 -1.61 7.04
C SER A 86 5.22 -2.05 5.75
N TYR A 87 4.68 -1.61 4.62
CA TYR A 87 5.21 -1.81 3.28
C TYR A 87 5.21 -0.47 2.54
N ASP A 88 6.16 -0.28 1.64
CA ASP A 88 6.28 0.94 0.86
C ASP A 88 5.30 0.93 -0.32
N LEU A 89 5.04 -0.26 -0.88
CA LEU A 89 4.06 -0.46 -1.95
C LEU A 89 3.29 -1.76 -1.77
N ILE A 90 1.99 -1.71 -2.03
CA ILE A 90 1.08 -2.86 -1.98
C ILE A 90 0.18 -2.90 -3.22
N VAL A 91 -0.37 -4.06 -3.57
CA VAL A 91 -1.19 -4.25 -4.80
C VAL A 91 -2.62 -4.79 -4.51
N PRO A 92 -3.42 -4.10 -3.68
CA PRO A 92 -4.77 -4.56 -3.30
C PRO A 92 -5.75 -4.55 -4.49
N SER A 93 -6.80 -5.38 -4.39
CA SER A 93 -7.97 -5.26 -5.26
C SER A 93 -8.81 -4.00 -4.94
N ASP A 94 -9.64 -3.60 -5.88
CA ASP A 94 -10.51 -2.41 -5.83
C ASP A 94 -11.32 -2.24 -4.53
N TYR A 95 -12.02 -3.29 -4.09
CA TYR A 95 -12.80 -3.24 -2.86
C TYR A 95 -11.91 -3.08 -1.62
N MET A 96 -10.70 -3.64 -1.66
CA MET A 96 -9.76 -3.58 -0.55
C MET A 96 -9.12 -2.18 -0.46
N VAL A 97 -8.85 -1.52 -1.59
CA VAL A 97 -8.48 -0.08 -1.60
C VAL A 97 -9.52 0.73 -0.85
N ASN A 98 -10.81 0.54 -1.14
CA ASN A 98 -11.87 1.28 -0.46
C ASN A 98 -11.85 1.07 1.06
N ILE A 99 -11.73 -0.17 1.52
CA ILE A 99 -11.66 -0.52 2.94
C ILE A 99 -10.45 0.17 3.59
N MET A 100 -9.27 0.07 2.97
CA MET A 100 -8.05 0.64 3.52
C MET A 100 -8.05 2.18 3.57
N ILE A 101 -8.73 2.85 2.63
CA ILE A 101 -8.98 4.30 2.71
C ILE A 101 -9.87 4.61 3.92
N GLN A 102 -10.96 3.86 4.14
CA GLN A 102 -11.85 4.09 5.28
C GLN A 102 -11.16 3.84 6.63
N GLU A 103 -10.20 2.91 6.66
CA GLU A 103 -9.40 2.60 7.86
C GLU A 103 -8.17 3.53 8.03
N GLY A 104 -7.90 4.42 7.09
CA GLY A 104 -6.75 5.34 7.16
C GLY A 104 -5.40 4.65 7.03
N LEU A 105 -5.35 3.54 6.29
CA LEU A 105 -4.15 2.70 6.11
C LEU A 105 -3.34 3.05 4.87
N LEU A 106 -3.82 3.97 4.02
CA LEU A 106 -3.13 4.41 2.80
C LEU A 106 -2.68 5.87 2.91
N VAL A 107 -1.56 6.17 2.25
CA VAL A 107 -1.03 7.52 2.10
C VAL A 107 -1.49 8.09 0.75
N GLU A 108 -1.84 9.37 0.72
CA GLU A 108 -2.16 10.06 -0.54
C GLU A 108 -0.92 10.15 -1.45
N PHE A 109 -1.11 9.85 -2.73
CA PHE A 109 -0.07 9.98 -3.73
C PHE A 109 0.33 11.44 -3.96
N ASN A 110 1.64 11.66 -4.02
CA ASN A 110 2.19 12.84 -4.65
C ASN A 110 2.20 12.62 -6.18
N LYS A 111 1.18 13.14 -6.89
CA LYS A 111 1.07 12.96 -8.35
C LYS A 111 2.20 13.60 -9.15
N ASP A 112 2.89 14.61 -8.60
CA ASP A 112 4.06 15.21 -9.25
C ASP A 112 5.23 14.21 -9.31
N ALA A 113 5.28 13.24 -8.38
CA ALA A 113 6.27 12.15 -8.38
C ALA A 113 5.95 11.01 -9.35
N ILE A 114 4.75 10.99 -9.96
CA ILE A 114 4.28 9.91 -10.82
C ILE A 114 3.87 10.48 -12.19
N PRO A 115 4.80 11.07 -12.97
CA PRO A 115 4.46 11.71 -14.25
C PRO A 115 3.85 10.73 -15.26
N ASN A 116 4.18 9.43 -15.14
CA ASN A 116 3.64 8.37 -15.98
C ASN A 116 2.16 8.06 -15.73
N PHE A 117 1.54 8.64 -14.70
CA PHE A 117 0.09 8.56 -14.49
C PHE A 117 -0.70 9.10 -15.71
N ALA A 118 -0.08 10.00 -16.50
CA ALA A 118 -0.63 10.49 -17.75
C ALA A 118 -0.82 9.42 -18.85
N ASN A 119 -0.18 8.25 -18.70
CA ASN A 119 -0.31 7.13 -19.65
C ASN A 119 -1.51 6.23 -19.35
N MET A 120 -2.21 6.44 -18.23
CA MET A 120 -3.34 5.61 -17.81
C MET A 120 -4.53 5.78 -18.76
N ASP A 121 -5.20 4.67 -19.07
CA ASP A 121 -6.48 4.73 -19.80
C ASP A 121 -7.47 5.60 -19.01
N PRO A 122 -8.19 6.54 -19.65
CA PRO A 122 -9.19 7.38 -19.00
C PRO A 122 -10.18 6.59 -18.14
N ASP A 123 -10.55 5.37 -18.54
CA ASP A 123 -11.46 4.51 -17.81
C ASP A 123 -10.90 4.02 -16.47
N PHE A 124 -9.60 4.22 -16.18
CA PHE A 124 -8.93 3.85 -14.93
C PHE A 124 -8.38 5.04 -14.13
N THR A 125 -8.63 6.29 -14.56
CA THR A 125 -8.07 7.49 -13.90
C THR A 125 -8.85 8.00 -12.69
N SER A 126 -10.09 7.56 -12.51
CA SER A 126 -10.93 7.94 -11.36
C SER A 126 -12.01 6.90 -11.10
N GLN A 127 -11.73 5.95 -10.22
CA GLN A 127 -12.67 4.88 -9.90
C GLN A 127 -13.55 5.22 -8.70
N PRO A 128 -14.78 4.65 -8.60
CA PRO A 128 -15.69 4.93 -7.48
C PRO A 128 -15.12 4.59 -6.09
N TYR A 129 -14.14 3.68 -6.02
CA TYR A 129 -13.49 3.29 -4.78
C TYR A 129 -12.42 4.28 -4.29
N ASP A 130 -11.89 5.13 -5.19
CA ASP A 130 -10.86 6.15 -4.94
C ASP A 130 -11.05 7.32 -5.93
N ASP A 131 -11.96 8.23 -5.58
CA ASP A 131 -12.33 9.35 -6.45
C ASP A 131 -11.16 10.30 -6.68
N GLY A 132 -10.84 10.54 -7.95
CA GLY A 132 -9.68 11.29 -8.39
C GLY A 132 -8.36 10.54 -8.22
N ALA A 133 -8.37 9.24 -7.94
CA ALA A 133 -7.19 8.39 -7.78
C ALA A 133 -6.14 9.02 -6.86
N LYS A 134 -6.55 9.27 -5.61
CA LYS A 134 -5.74 9.96 -4.60
C LYS A 134 -4.82 9.02 -3.87
N TYR A 135 -5.20 7.75 -3.72
CA TYR A 135 -4.48 6.75 -2.93
C TYR A 135 -4.01 5.57 -3.77
N SER A 136 -4.49 5.43 -5.00
CA SER A 136 -4.29 4.23 -5.83
C SER A 136 -4.07 4.55 -7.30
N ALA A 137 -3.40 3.62 -8.00
CA ALA A 137 -3.23 3.60 -9.45
C ALA A 137 -3.58 2.21 -9.96
N ALA A 138 -4.22 2.12 -11.14
CA ALA A 138 -4.51 0.83 -11.74
C ALA A 138 -3.21 0.17 -12.21
N TYR A 139 -3.00 -1.08 -11.81
CA TYR A 139 -1.85 -1.89 -12.22
C TYR A 139 -2.24 -2.92 -13.28
N GLN A 140 -3.13 -3.83 -12.90
CA GLN A 140 -3.71 -4.85 -13.78
C GLN A 140 -5.22 -4.92 -13.53
N TYR A 141 -5.98 -5.32 -14.55
CA TYR A 141 -7.40 -5.63 -14.43
C TYR A 141 -7.70 -6.94 -15.13
N GLY A 142 -8.79 -7.59 -14.72
CA GLY A 142 -9.21 -8.85 -15.32
C GLY A 142 -10.60 -9.25 -14.85
N THR A 143 -11.00 -10.45 -15.26
CA THR A 143 -12.29 -11.03 -14.89
C THR A 143 -12.10 -12.44 -14.37
N THR A 144 -12.85 -12.81 -13.33
CA THR A 144 -12.96 -14.21 -12.92
C THR A 144 -13.91 -14.96 -13.85
N GLY A 145 -13.47 -16.11 -14.35
CA GLY A 145 -14.23 -16.93 -15.29
C GLY A 145 -13.96 -18.42 -15.13
N LEU A 146 -14.45 -19.20 -16.07
CA LEU A 146 -14.31 -20.66 -16.09
C LEU A 146 -13.22 -21.09 -17.08
N GLY A 147 -12.18 -21.76 -16.59
CA GLY A 147 -11.22 -22.48 -17.41
C GLY A 147 -11.72 -23.91 -17.68
N VAL A 148 -11.98 -24.25 -18.95
CA VAL A 148 -12.52 -25.58 -19.33
C VAL A 148 -11.53 -26.33 -20.22
N ASN A 149 -11.16 -27.55 -19.83
CA ASN A 149 -10.32 -28.42 -20.66
C ASN A 149 -11.16 -29.16 -21.72
N LYS A 150 -11.23 -28.57 -22.91
CA LYS A 150 -12.02 -29.07 -24.05
C LYS A 150 -11.58 -30.45 -24.55
N ALA A 151 -10.35 -30.88 -24.27
CA ALA A 151 -9.91 -32.23 -24.61
C ALA A 151 -10.64 -33.32 -23.80
N LEU A 152 -11.20 -32.96 -22.64
CA LEU A 152 -11.93 -33.88 -21.77
C LEU A 152 -13.44 -33.81 -21.99
N VAL A 153 -13.99 -32.62 -22.22
CA VAL A 153 -15.45 -32.39 -22.29
C VAL A 153 -15.99 -32.18 -23.70
N GLY A 154 -15.11 -32.02 -24.70
CA GLY A 154 -15.49 -31.67 -26.06
C GLY A 154 -15.89 -30.20 -26.22
N GLU A 155 -16.65 -29.93 -27.28
CA GLU A 155 -17.09 -28.58 -27.68
C GLU A 155 -18.54 -28.29 -27.30
N ASP A 156 -19.33 -29.33 -26.98
CA ASP A 156 -20.76 -29.23 -26.71
C ASP A 156 -20.99 -29.19 -25.19
N PHE A 157 -20.80 -28.01 -24.60
CA PHE A 157 -21.06 -27.77 -23.18
C PHE A 157 -21.61 -26.34 -22.96
N PRO A 158 -22.37 -26.09 -21.88
CA PRO A 158 -22.90 -24.75 -21.60
C PRO A 158 -21.82 -23.73 -21.29
N HIS A 159 -21.83 -22.58 -21.98
CA HIS A 159 -20.94 -21.45 -21.67
C HIS A 159 -21.56 -20.57 -20.57
N SER A 160 -21.74 -21.13 -19.37
CA SER A 160 -22.33 -20.41 -18.23
C SER A 160 -21.82 -20.93 -16.90
N TRP A 161 -22.04 -20.15 -15.83
CA TRP A 161 -21.77 -20.56 -14.45
C TRP A 161 -22.58 -21.79 -14.00
N ALA A 162 -23.59 -22.22 -14.76
CA ALA A 162 -24.30 -23.49 -14.50
C ALA A 162 -23.33 -24.68 -14.48
N LEU A 163 -22.21 -24.63 -15.20
CA LEU A 163 -21.16 -25.65 -15.14
C LEU A 163 -20.64 -25.95 -13.72
N LEU A 164 -20.73 -25.00 -12.79
CA LEU A 164 -20.33 -25.19 -11.39
C LEU A 164 -21.52 -25.30 -10.42
N PHE A 165 -22.63 -24.64 -10.73
CA PHE A 165 -23.72 -24.43 -9.76
C PHE A 165 -25.01 -25.17 -10.08
N ASP A 166 -25.16 -25.72 -11.28
CA ASP A 166 -26.32 -26.55 -11.61
C ASP A 166 -25.97 -28.03 -11.35
N PRO A 167 -26.56 -28.66 -10.31
CA PRO A 167 -26.27 -30.04 -9.98
C PRO A 167 -26.89 -31.05 -10.96
N GLU A 168 -27.79 -30.61 -11.84
CA GLU A 168 -28.46 -31.48 -12.83
C GLU A 168 -27.75 -31.50 -14.19
N LEU A 169 -26.71 -30.68 -14.34
CA LEU A 169 -25.89 -30.58 -15.55
C LEU A 169 -24.86 -31.72 -15.68
#